data_AF-A0A954NRX4-F1
#
_entry.id   AF-A0A954NRX4-F1
#
_cell.length_a   1.000
_cell.length_b   1.000
_cell.length_c   1.000
_cell.angle_alpha   90.00
_cell.angle_beta   90.00
_cell.angle_gamma   90.00
#
_symmetry.space_group_name_H-M   'P 1'
#
loop_
_entity.id
_entity.type
_entity.pdbx_description
1 polymer ?
#
loop_
_entity_poly.entity_id
_entity_poly.type
_entity_poly.pdbx_seq_one_letter_code
_entity_poly.pdbx_strand_id
1 'polypeptide(L)'
;MRISLLMMALTFLLVATVSFAADEVYETHPDSERKDGVPEGKVEGPFEWHSEIFPGTVRQYWVYIPSQYDAEKPTPVFVVQDGLGLANQWKVPIVLDNLIHQGDVPAQIGIFVSPGVVPAPHEDAQPRF
;
A
#
# COMPACT_ATOMS: atom_id res chain seq x y z
N MET A 1 53.60 25.76 -0.38
CA MET A 1 53.03 24.57 -1.07
C MET A 1 52.36 23.57 -0.12
N ARG A 2 52.98 23.20 1.02
CA ARG A 2 52.43 22.18 1.95
C ARG A 2 51.11 22.57 2.67
N ILE A 3 50.93 23.84 3.02
CA ILE A 3 49.72 24.33 3.73
C ILE A 3 48.49 24.39 2.80
N SER A 4 48.70 24.73 1.52
CA SER A 4 47.62 24.80 0.51
C SER A 4 47.06 23.42 0.16
N LEU A 5 47.90 22.37 0.17
CA LEU A 5 47.47 20.99 -0.04
C LEU A 5 46.65 20.46 1.14
N LEU A 6 47.00 20.85 2.37
CA LEU A 6 46.30 20.46 3.59
C LEU A 6 44.91 21.12 3.70
N MET A 7 44.80 22.40 3.33
CA MET A 7 43.50 23.07 3.22
C MET A 7 42.63 22.42 2.16
N MET A 8 43.16 22.12 0.96
CA MET A 8 42.39 21.48 -0.12
C MET A 8 41.89 20.08 0.28
N ALA A 9 42.71 19.29 0.99
CA ALA A 9 42.31 18.01 1.53
C ALA A 9 41.23 18.12 2.63
N LEU A 10 41.31 19.13 3.50
CA LEU A 10 40.32 19.38 4.54
C LEU A 10 38.98 19.85 3.95
N THR A 11 39.00 20.70 2.92
CA THR A 11 37.79 21.12 2.20
C THR A 11 37.15 19.94 1.46
N PHE A 12 37.95 19.06 0.84
CA PHE A 12 37.44 17.86 0.18
C PHE A 12 36.81 16.87 1.18
N LEU A 13 37.42 16.73 2.36
CA LEU A 13 36.88 15.89 3.45
C LEU A 13 35.55 16.43 3.99
N LEU A 14 35.43 17.76 4.12
CA LEU A 14 34.20 18.41 4.58
C LEU A 14 33.05 18.28 3.55
N VAL A 15 33.37 18.39 2.25
CA VAL A 15 32.38 18.20 1.17
C VAL A 15 31.90 16.75 1.11
N ALA A 16 32.80 15.78 1.27
CA ALA A 16 32.44 14.36 1.30
C ALA A 16 31.48 14.02 2.46
N THR A 17 31.65 14.61 3.65
CA THR A 17 30.74 14.38 4.80
C THR A 17 29.34 14.95 4.60
N VAL A 18 29.18 16.04 3.85
CA VAL A 18 27.85 16.64 3.59
C VAL A 18 27.06 15.81 2.58
N SER A 19 27.73 15.17 1.61
CA SER A 19 27.05 14.32 0.61
C SER A 19 26.50 13.00 1.17
N PHE A 20 27.01 12.51 2.30
CA PHE A 20 26.47 11.30 2.97
C PHE A 20 25.35 11.59 3.99
N ALA A 21 25.07 12.86 4.28
CA ALA A 21 24.09 13.25 5.29
C ALA A 21 22.66 13.47 4.74
N ALA A 22 22.39 13.04 3.50
CA ALA A 22 21.13 13.29 2.79
C ALA A 22 20.24 12.05 2.61
N ASP A 23 20.48 10.97 3.35
CA ASP A 23 19.54 9.84 3.39
C ASP A 23 18.40 10.16 4.37
N GLU A 24 17.21 10.44 3.83
CA GLU A 24 15.99 10.56 4.64
C GLU A 24 15.54 9.16 5.11
N VAL A 25 15.61 8.92 6.42
CA VAL A 25 15.06 7.71 7.03
C VAL A 25 13.55 7.92 7.23
N TYR A 26 12.74 7.23 6.43
CA TYR A 26 11.30 7.17 6.63
C TYR A 26 10.98 6.09 7.67
N GLU A 27 10.76 6.52 8.92
CA GLU A 27 10.32 5.61 9.97
C GLU A 27 8.92 5.06 9.64
N THR A 28 8.70 3.80 10.01
CA THR A 28 7.37 3.18 9.84
C THR A 28 6.41 3.83 10.83
N HIS A 29 5.27 4.33 10.33
CA HIS A 29 4.26 4.95 11.18
C HIS A 29 3.69 3.93 12.20
N PRO A 30 3.46 4.30 13.47
CA PRO A 30 2.94 3.36 14.48
C PRO A 30 1.61 2.69 14.13
N ASP A 31 0.76 3.35 13.32
CA ASP A 31 -0.49 2.75 12.85
C ASP A 31 -0.29 1.67 11.80
N SER A 32 0.90 1.60 11.20
CA SER A 32 1.27 0.52 10.29
C SER A 32 1.80 -0.71 11.05
N GLU A 33 1.90 -0.66 12.37
CA GLU A 33 2.30 -1.80 13.19
C GLU A 33 1.10 -2.48 13.85
N ARG A 34 1.12 -3.81 13.93
CA ARG A 34 0.06 -4.55 14.63
C ARG A 34 0.12 -4.21 16.12
N LYS A 35 -1.01 -3.84 16.70
CA LYS A 35 -1.16 -3.53 18.12
C LYS A 35 -1.97 -4.63 18.82
N ASP A 36 -1.51 -5.06 19.99
CA ASP A 36 -2.22 -6.07 20.80
C ASP A 36 -3.61 -5.56 21.21
N GLY A 37 -4.61 -6.44 21.14
CA GLY A 37 -5.98 -6.13 21.54
C GLY A 37 -6.79 -5.34 20.50
N VAL A 38 -6.19 -4.93 19.38
CA VAL A 38 -6.92 -4.35 18.25
C VAL A 38 -7.66 -5.46 17.49
N PRO A 39 -9.00 -5.40 17.36
CA PRO A 39 -9.77 -6.35 16.58
C PRO A 39 -9.40 -6.31 15.09
N GLU A 40 -9.26 -7.48 14.48
CA GLU A 40 -8.83 -7.60 13.08
C GLU A 40 -10.03 -7.69 12.13
N GLY A 41 -10.02 -6.89 11.08
CA GLY A 41 -10.89 -7.11 9.93
C GLY A 41 -10.48 -8.36 9.14
N LYS A 42 -11.36 -8.78 8.24
CA LYS A 42 -11.13 -9.91 7.32
C LYS A 42 -11.03 -9.41 5.89
N VAL A 43 -10.21 -10.06 5.08
CA VAL A 43 -10.15 -9.81 3.63
C VAL A 43 -10.73 -11.01 2.90
N GLU A 44 -11.75 -10.78 2.08
CA GLU A 44 -12.40 -11.81 1.26
C GLU A 44 -12.04 -11.64 -0.22
N GLY A 45 -11.98 -12.76 -0.95
CA GLY A 45 -11.61 -12.81 -2.37
C GLY A 45 -10.48 -13.82 -2.65
N PRO A 46 -9.86 -13.77 -3.85
CA PRO A 46 -10.20 -12.88 -4.95
C PRO A 46 -11.58 -13.20 -5.53
N PHE A 47 -12.35 -12.15 -5.81
CA PHE A 47 -13.55 -12.22 -6.63
C PHE A 47 -13.21 -11.79 -8.06
N GLU A 48 -13.83 -12.44 -9.04
CA GLU A 48 -13.64 -12.12 -10.44
C GLU A 48 -14.72 -11.13 -10.91
N TRP A 49 -14.31 -10.09 -11.63
CA TRP A 49 -15.19 -9.09 -12.21
C TRP A 49 -14.94 -8.89 -13.70
N HIS A 50 -16.00 -9.04 -14.49
CA HIS A 50 -16.04 -8.75 -15.92
C HIS A 50 -16.78 -7.43 -16.15
N SER A 51 -16.13 -6.49 -16.84
CA SER A 51 -16.69 -5.17 -17.10
C SER A 51 -17.43 -5.12 -18.44
N GLU A 52 -18.66 -4.60 -18.44
CA GLU A 52 -19.38 -4.27 -19.68
C GLU A 52 -18.80 -3.03 -20.37
N ILE A 53 -18.19 -2.12 -19.61
CA ILE A 53 -17.57 -0.88 -20.13
C ILE A 53 -16.19 -1.18 -20.74
N PHE A 54 -15.44 -2.12 -20.15
CA PHE A 54 -14.15 -2.60 -20.64
C PHE A 54 -14.25 -4.07 -21.06
N PRO A 55 -14.94 -4.38 -22.17
CA PRO A 55 -15.20 -5.75 -22.58
C PRO A 55 -13.91 -6.52 -22.88
N GLY A 56 -13.91 -7.81 -22.58
CA GLY A 56 -12.76 -8.70 -22.77
C GLY A 56 -11.65 -8.54 -21.73
N THR A 57 -11.86 -7.69 -20.71
CA THR A 57 -10.96 -7.60 -19.55
C THR A 57 -11.57 -8.27 -18.32
N VAL A 58 -10.71 -8.91 -17.53
CA VAL A 58 -11.03 -9.51 -16.24
C VAL A 58 -10.27 -8.76 -15.15
N ARG A 59 -10.93 -8.44 -14.04
CA ARG A 59 -10.31 -7.90 -12.83
C ARG A 59 -10.51 -8.88 -11.69
N GLN A 60 -9.50 -8.99 -10.84
CA GLN A 60 -9.68 -9.57 -9.52
C GLN A 60 -9.82 -8.44 -8.51
N TYR A 61 -10.68 -8.63 -7.52
CA TYR A 61 -10.77 -7.71 -6.40
C TYR A 61 -10.95 -8.45 -5.08
N TRP A 62 -10.63 -7.75 -4.00
CA TRP A 62 -10.79 -8.21 -2.62
C TRP A 62 -11.57 -7.19 -1.82
N VAL A 63 -12.23 -7.66 -0.76
CA VAL A 63 -13.02 -6.84 0.14
C VAL A 63 -12.49 -6.98 1.55
N TYR A 64 -11.91 -5.91 2.10
CA TYR A 64 -11.66 -5.78 3.53
C TYR A 64 -12.96 -5.41 4.26
N ILE A 65 -13.31 -6.19 5.27
CA ILE A 65 -14.47 -6.00 6.12
C ILE A 65 -13.95 -5.81 7.55
N PRO A 66 -14.14 -4.62 8.16
CA PRO A 66 -13.67 -4.38 9.52
C PRO A 66 -14.45 -5.26 10.52
N SER A 67 -13.82 -5.61 11.64
CA SER A 67 -14.49 -6.43 12.67
C SER A 67 -15.74 -5.78 13.26
N GLN A 68 -15.81 -4.44 13.20
CA GLN A 68 -16.92 -3.60 13.69
C GLN A 68 -18.03 -3.42 12.64
N TYR A 69 -17.95 -4.11 11.50
CA TYR A 69 -18.96 -4.02 10.45
C TYR A 69 -20.35 -4.40 10.98
N ASP A 70 -21.32 -3.54 10.73
CA ASP A 70 -22.73 -3.69 11.09
C ASP A 70 -23.57 -3.55 9.83
N ALA A 71 -24.18 -4.65 9.39
CA ALA A 71 -24.97 -4.69 8.15
C ALA A 71 -26.26 -3.84 8.22
N GLU A 72 -26.70 -3.45 9.42
CA GLU A 72 -27.86 -2.56 9.60
C GLU A 72 -27.52 -1.09 9.38
N LYS A 73 -26.22 -0.73 9.32
CA LYS A 73 -25.75 0.64 9.17
C LYS A 73 -25.06 0.87 7.81
N PRO A 74 -25.37 1.98 7.12
CA PRO A 74 -24.59 2.38 5.95
C PRO A 74 -23.10 2.50 6.31
N THR A 75 -22.26 1.80 5.56
CA THR A 75 -20.82 1.74 5.81
C THR A 75 -20.09 2.40 4.63
N PRO A 76 -19.22 3.39 4.85
CA PRO A 76 -18.43 4.01 3.79
C PRO A 76 -17.48 3.00 3.15
N VAL A 77 -17.12 3.28 1.89
CA VAL A 77 -16.17 2.48 1.12
C VAL A 77 -14.98 3.33 0.70
N PHE A 78 -13.80 2.72 0.66
CA PHE A 78 -12.64 3.28 -0.02
C PHE A 78 -12.07 2.25 -1.00
N VAL A 79 -11.43 2.71 -2.08
CA VAL A 79 -10.96 1.86 -3.17
C VAL A 79 -9.45 2.03 -3.37
N VAL A 80 -8.71 0.92 -3.44
CA VAL A 80 -7.30 0.87 -3.85
C VAL A 80 -7.21 0.21 -5.22
N GLN A 81 -6.56 0.88 -6.17
CA GLN A 81 -6.57 0.52 -7.59
C GLN A 81 -5.50 -0.49 -8.01
N ASP A 82 -4.55 -0.81 -7.14
CA ASP A 82 -3.41 -1.69 -7.45
C ASP A 82 -3.50 -3.07 -6.74
N GLY A 83 -4.73 -3.45 -6.39
CA GLY A 83 -5.04 -4.75 -5.80
C GLY A 83 -4.53 -4.93 -4.37
N LEU A 84 -4.80 -6.12 -3.82
CA LEU A 84 -4.45 -6.46 -2.44
C LEU A 84 -2.93 -6.54 -2.22
N GLY A 85 -2.15 -6.86 -3.26
CA GLY A 85 -0.69 -6.99 -3.17
C GLY A 85 -0.02 -5.70 -2.71
N LEU A 86 -0.28 -4.56 -3.39
CA LEU A 86 0.24 -3.27 -2.95
C LEU A 86 -0.42 -2.79 -1.65
N ALA A 87 -1.72 -3.02 -1.47
CA ALA A 87 -2.41 -2.68 -0.23
C ALA A 87 -1.75 -3.34 1.00
N ASN A 88 -1.29 -4.59 0.88
CA ASN A 88 -0.56 -5.28 1.94
C ASN A 88 0.86 -4.74 2.14
N GLN A 89 1.57 -4.35 1.07
CA GLN A 89 2.89 -3.70 1.20
C GLN A 89 2.80 -2.37 1.95
N TRP A 90 1.72 -1.61 1.73
CA TRP A 90 1.40 -0.39 2.48
C TRP A 90 0.71 -0.66 3.82
N LYS A 91 0.53 -1.93 4.19
CA LYS A 91 -0.11 -2.39 5.43
C LYS A 91 -1.51 -1.81 5.66
N VAL A 92 -2.27 -1.56 4.58
CA VAL A 92 -3.57 -0.90 4.62
C VAL A 92 -4.55 -1.59 5.58
N PRO A 93 -4.72 -2.93 5.59
CA PRO A 93 -5.62 -3.57 6.56
C PRO A 93 -5.24 -3.31 8.03
N ILE A 94 -3.94 -3.34 8.37
CA ILE A 94 -3.46 -3.08 9.73
C ILE A 94 -3.72 -1.64 10.14
N VAL A 95 -3.43 -0.69 9.23
CA VAL A 95 -3.70 0.73 9.44
C VAL A 95 -5.19 0.96 9.70
N LEU A 96 -6.06 0.33 8.91
CA LEU A 96 -7.51 0.46 9.09
C LEU A 96 -7.98 -0.12 10.41
N ASP A 97 -7.58 -1.33 10.76
CA ASP A 97 -7.92 -1.94 12.05
C ASP A 97 -7.55 -1.01 13.20
N ASN A 98 -6.33 -0.46 13.17
CA ASN A 98 -5.81 0.43 14.20
C ASN A 98 -6.61 1.74 14.27
N LEU A 99 -6.87 2.41 13.14
CA LEU A 99 -7.59 3.69 13.11
C LEU A 99 -9.07 3.54 13.46
N ILE A 100 -9.70 2.44 13.01
CA ILE A 100 -11.10 2.12 13.34
C ILE A 100 -11.23 1.82 14.83
N HIS A 101 -10.29 1.06 15.40
CA HIS A 101 -10.29 0.77 16.83
C HIS A 101 -10.06 2.03 17.69
N GLN A 102 -9.21 2.95 17.24
CA GLN A 102 -8.97 4.24 17.89
C GLN A 102 -10.16 5.21 17.75
N GLY A 103 -11.02 5.00 16.74
CA GLY A 103 -12.15 5.88 16.43
C GLY A 103 -11.78 7.10 15.58
N ASP A 104 -10.57 7.14 15.04
CA ASP A 104 -10.09 8.24 14.19
C ASP A 104 -10.74 8.21 12.80
N VAL A 105 -11.17 7.04 12.36
CA VAL A 105 -12.00 6.84 11.16
C VAL A 105 -13.19 5.94 11.49
N PRO A 106 -14.35 6.12 10.84
CA PRO A 106 -15.46 5.18 11.00
C PRO A 106 -15.09 3.81 10.46
N ALA A 107 -15.80 2.77 10.93
CA ALA A 107 -15.75 1.46 10.26
C ALA A 107 -16.05 1.65 8.77
N GLN A 108 -15.16 1.16 7.91
CA GLN A 108 -15.23 1.33 6.47
C GLN A 108 -14.77 0.07 5.75
N ILE A 109 -15.38 -0.21 4.60
CA ILE A 109 -15.05 -1.35 3.75
C ILE A 109 -13.96 -0.93 2.76
N GLY A 110 -12.93 -1.76 2.63
CA GLY A 110 -11.88 -1.57 1.64
C GLY A 110 -12.11 -2.43 0.42
N ILE A 111 -12.11 -1.84 -0.78
CA ILE A 111 -12.14 -2.58 -2.04
C ILE A 111 -10.76 -2.47 -2.67
N PHE A 112 -10.07 -3.58 -2.79
CA PHE A 112 -8.76 -3.64 -3.43
C PHE A 112 -8.93 -4.27 -4.80
N VAL A 113 -8.89 -3.50 -5.87
CA VAL A 113 -9.12 -3.99 -7.24
C VAL A 113 -7.80 -4.01 -7.99
N SER A 114 -7.49 -5.12 -8.66
CA SER A 114 -6.34 -5.18 -9.56
C SER A 114 -6.64 -4.53 -10.91
N PRO A 115 -5.61 -4.10 -11.66
CA PRO A 115 -5.77 -3.68 -13.05
C PRO A 115 -6.50 -4.72 -13.89
N GLY A 116 -7.20 -4.24 -14.93
CA GLY A 116 -7.87 -5.13 -15.88
C GLY A 116 -6.86 -5.89 -16.72
N VAL A 117 -7.08 -7.19 -16.89
CA VAL A 117 -6.25 -8.06 -17.71
C VAL A 117 -7.05 -8.57 -18.88
N VAL A 118 -6.54 -8.45 -20.10
CA VAL A 118 -7.04 -9.26 -21.22
C VAL A 118 -6.35 -10.62 -21.14
N PRO A 119 -7.11 -11.72 -20.90
CA PRO A 119 -6.52 -13.04 -20.79
C PRO A 119 -5.74 -13.42 -22.04
N ALA A 120 -4.70 -14.26 -21.86
CA ALA A 120 -3.99 -14.82 -22.99
C ALA A 120 -4.97 -15.66 -23.85
N PRO A 121 -4.95 -15.52 -25.18
CA PRO A 121 -5.83 -16.29 -26.06
C PRO A 121 -5.50 -17.79 -26.10
N HIS A 122 -4.28 -18.18 -25.67
CA HIS A 122 -3.78 -19.55 -25.58
C HIS A 122 -2.54 -19.61 -24.68
N GLU A 123 -2.11 -20.81 -24.29
CA GLU A 123 -1.05 -21.04 -23.30
C GLU A 123 0.31 -20.43 -23.66
N ASP A 124 0.65 -20.35 -24.95
CA ASP A 124 1.91 -19.76 -25.43
C ASP A 124 1.88 -18.22 -25.58
N ALA A 125 0.77 -17.57 -25.20
CA ALA A 125 0.63 -16.12 -25.27
C ALA A 125 0.69 -15.48 -23.88
N GLN A 126 1.14 -14.23 -23.84
CA GLN A 126 1.11 -13.42 -22.63
C GLN A 126 -0.24 -12.71 -22.48
N PRO A 127 -0.74 -12.56 -21.25
CA PRO A 127 -1.84 -11.65 -20.97
C PRO A 127 -1.42 -10.21 -21.28
N ARG A 128 -2.42 -9.34 -21.51
CA ARG A 128 -2.19 -7.89 -21.69
C ARG A 128 -2.81 -7.13 -20.52
N PHE A 129 -2.08 -6.14 -20.04
CA PHE A 129 -2.43 -5.27 -18.91
C PHE A 129 -2.66 -3.83 -19.40
#